data_AF-A0A0F2J873-F1
#
_entry.id   AF-A0A0F2J873-F1
#
_cell.length_a   1.000
_cell.length_b   1.000
_cell.length_c   1.000
_cell.angle_alpha   90.00
_cell.angle_beta   90.00
_cell.angle_gamma   90.00
#
_symmetry.space_group_name_H-M   'P 1'
#
loop_
_entity.id
_entity.type
_entity.pdbx_description
1 polymer ?
#
loop_
_entity_poly.entity_id
_entity_poly.type
_entity_poly.pdbx_seq_one_letter_code
_entity_poly.pdbx_strand_id
1 'polypeptide(L)'
;MLISGWSAYAYSDSIGAFIFAGVLITILGFTGLFSSLMKRIPYAIITAMLAGILLKFGVDVFVSSKQLPMLALPMIFGYLVSKRWFPRYAVVTSLLLGLLISYGLNIVTLKGVSVFLVHPIFTTPTFSLSSLLGLGIPLCIVTMASQNATGFGVLRADGYDTPVNPLIITTGIASILFAPFGAHGINLSALIAAICTGKEAHSDPDKRYIAGISAGLFYIIFGIFGATIVSVFAIFPSELIIVITGLALFGSIASSLASAMKEDTQKEAALITFLVTLSGISIAGVGAPFWGLIAGIVTDYMLSGDLTKMFSAKIVIQMREKLRRAG
;
A
#
# COMPACT_ATOMS: atom_id res chain seq x y z
N MET A 1 13.16 -3.46 -9.02
CA MET A 1 13.13 -2.36 -9.99
C MET A 1 14.04 -1.22 -9.56
N LEU A 2 13.86 -0.59 -8.38
CA LEU A 2 14.79 0.47 -7.92
C LEU A 2 16.20 -0.05 -7.59
N ILE A 3 16.33 -1.13 -6.83
CA ILE A 3 17.64 -1.71 -6.44
C ILE A 3 18.48 -2.15 -7.65
N SER A 4 17.83 -2.61 -8.73
CA SER A 4 18.49 -3.06 -9.96
C SER A 4 18.85 -1.92 -10.93
N GLY A 5 18.23 -0.74 -10.80
CA GLY A 5 18.50 0.42 -11.66
C GLY A 5 19.57 1.37 -11.10
N TRP A 6 19.84 1.31 -9.79
CA TRP A 6 20.84 2.17 -9.12
C TRP A 6 22.27 1.93 -9.60
N SER A 7 22.59 0.74 -10.09
CA SER A 7 23.93 0.44 -10.63
C SER A 7 24.13 0.93 -12.06
N ALA A 8 23.07 1.31 -12.77
CA ALA A 8 23.12 1.69 -14.18
C ALA A 8 23.38 3.19 -14.40
N TYR A 9 23.15 4.03 -13.39
CA TYR A 9 23.29 5.48 -13.47
C TYR A 9 24.11 6.01 -12.30
N ALA A 10 24.78 7.15 -12.49
CA ALA A 10 25.37 7.87 -11.37
C ALA A 10 24.28 8.22 -10.34
N TYR A 11 24.66 8.27 -9.06
CA TYR A 11 23.70 8.56 -7.99
C TYR A 11 23.04 9.94 -8.19
N SER A 12 23.82 10.96 -8.57
CA SER A 12 23.30 12.31 -8.87
C SER A 12 22.28 12.33 -10.02
N ASP A 13 22.46 11.48 -11.04
CA ASP A 13 21.51 11.31 -12.15
C ASP A 13 20.22 10.63 -11.67
N SER A 14 20.33 9.68 -10.74
CA SER A 14 19.17 9.05 -10.11
C SER A 14 18.35 10.07 -9.32
N ILE A 15 19.00 10.98 -8.60
CA ILE A 15 18.35 12.10 -7.91
C ILE A 15 17.62 13.02 -8.91
N GLY A 16 18.27 13.37 -10.03
CA GLY A 16 17.62 14.14 -11.10
C GLY A 16 16.40 13.43 -11.68
N ALA A 17 16.46 12.11 -11.86
CA ALA A 17 15.33 11.29 -12.29
C ALA A 17 14.19 11.24 -11.24
N PHE A 18 14.50 11.22 -9.94
CA PHE A 18 13.50 11.28 -8.87
C PHE A 18 12.77 12.62 -8.84
N ILE A 19 13.51 13.73 -8.97
CA ILE A 19 12.95 15.07 -9.12
C ILE A 19 12.02 15.12 -10.33
N PHE A 20 12.48 14.62 -11.47
CA PHE A 20 11.70 14.59 -12.70
C PHE A 20 10.41 13.76 -12.55
N ALA A 21 10.48 12.59 -11.92
CA ALA A 21 9.29 11.79 -11.62
C ALA A 21 8.32 12.55 -10.71
N GLY A 22 8.82 13.21 -9.66
CA GLY A 22 8.01 14.06 -8.77
C GLY A 22 7.32 15.22 -9.51
N VAL A 23 8.00 15.85 -10.46
CA VAL A 23 7.43 16.89 -11.34
C VAL A 23 6.28 16.32 -12.18
N LEU A 24 6.49 15.18 -12.84
CA LEU A 24 5.44 14.53 -13.63
C LEU A 24 4.22 14.16 -12.78
N ILE A 25 4.44 13.59 -11.59
CA ILE A 25 3.37 13.26 -10.64
C ILE A 25 2.60 14.51 -10.23
N THR A 26 3.30 15.61 -9.94
CA THR A 26 2.69 16.89 -9.56
C THR A 26 1.83 17.45 -10.70
N ILE A 27 2.34 17.43 -11.94
CA ILE A 27 1.59 17.86 -13.14
C ILE A 27 0.33 17.00 -13.31
N LEU A 28 0.46 15.66 -13.21
CA LEU A 28 -0.69 14.75 -13.29
C LEU A 28 -1.73 15.05 -12.21
N GLY A 29 -1.29 15.41 -10.99
CA GLY A 29 -2.15 15.87 -9.91
C GLY A 29 -2.97 17.11 -10.29
N PHE A 30 -2.33 18.12 -10.90
CA PHE A 30 -3.01 19.33 -11.38
C PHE A 30 -4.00 19.06 -12.53
N THR A 31 -3.65 18.18 -13.47
CA THR A 31 -4.57 17.83 -14.59
C THR A 31 -5.82 17.09 -14.12
N GLY A 32 -5.78 16.43 -12.96
CA GLY A 32 -6.87 15.60 -12.46
C GLY A 32 -7.14 14.32 -13.26
N LEU A 33 -6.27 13.98 -14.22
CA LEU A 33 -6.43 12.80 -15.08
C LEU A 33 -6.55 11.52 -14.25
N PHE A 34 -5.68 11.37 -13.25
CA PHE A 34 -5.67 10.23 -12.36
C PHE A 34 -6.96 10.13 -11.50
N SER A 35 -7.43 11.26 -10.96
CA SER A 35 -8.70 11.29 -10.20
C SER A 35 -9.89 10.89 -11.07
N SER A 36 -9.93 11.36 -12.31
CA SER A 36 -10.98 11.01 -13.28
C SER A 36 -11.01 9.51 -13.55
N LEU A 37 -9.86 8.86 -13.66
CA LEU A 37 -9.75 7.41 -13.85
C LEU A 37 -10.21 6.65 -12.60
N MET A 38 -9.68 6.99 -11.41
CA MET A 38 -10.00 6.28 -10.17
C MET A 38 -11.47 6.36 -9.78
N LYS A 39 -12.18 7.44 -10.14
CA LYS A 39 -13.63 7.58 -9.89
C LYS A 39 -14.47 6.55 -10.63
N ARG A 40 -14.02 6.07 -11.80
CA ARG A 40 -14.75 5.13 -12.66
C ARG A 40 -14.67 3.68 -12.18
N ILE A 41 -13.78 3.39 -11.24
CA ILE A 41 -13.54 2.02 -10.80
C ILE A 41 -14.63 1.60 -9.81
N PRO A 42 -15.32 0.48 -10.07
CA PRO A 42 -16.29 -0.10 -9.14
C PRO A 42 -15.70 -0.42 -7.76
N TYR A 43 -16.50 -0.24 -6.72
CA TYR A 43 -16.09 -0.47 -5.34
C TYR A 43 -15.67 -1.94 -5.11
N ALA A 44 -16.41 -2.91 -5.67
CA ALA A 44 -16.10 -4.34 -5.53
C ALA A 44 -14.69 -4.69 -6.03
N ILE A 45 -14.28 -4.13 -7.17
CA ILE A 45 -12.95 -4.30 -7.77
C ILE A 45 -11.87 -3.69 -6.86
N ILE A 46 -12.09 -2.49 -6.33
CA ILE A 46 -11.15 -1.84 -5.41
C ILE A 46 -10.92 -2.70 -4.16
N THR A 47 -12.00 -3.16 -3.53
CA THR A 47 -11.90 -4.00 -2.33
C THR A 47 -11.31 -5.38 -2.63
N ALA A 48 -11.52 -5.92 -3.83
CA ALA A 48 -10.91 -7.16 -4.27
C ALA A 48 -9.39 -7.04 -4.49
N MET A 49 -8.96 -5.95 -5.12
CA MET A 49 -7.54 -5.61 -5.28
C MET A 49 -6.88 -5.50 -3.90
N LEU A 50 -7.52 -4.77 -2.96
CA LEU A 50 -7.02 -4.66 -1.59
C LEU A 50 -6.93 -6.02 -0.90
N ALA A 51 -7.98 -6.83 -0.98
CA ALA A 51 -7.99 -8.18 -0.43
C ALA A 51 -6.84 -9.03 -0.98
N GLY A 52 -6.57 -8.95 -2.30
CA GLY A 52 -5.48 -9.71 -2.93
C GLY A 52 -4.09 -9.29 -2.43
N ILE A 53 -3.85 -7.98 -2.29
CA ILE A 53 -2.57 -7.45 -1.75
C ILE A 53 -2.36 -7.97 -0.33
N LEU A 54 -3.38 -7.81 0.51
CA LEU A 54 -3.26 -8.09 1.94
C LEU A 54 -3.23 -9.58 2.23
N LEU A 55 -3.97 -10.40 1.45
CA LEU A 55 -4.06 -11.83 1.70
C LEU A 55 -2.71 -12.53 1.56
N LYS A 56 -1.81 -12.05 0.70
CA LYS A 56 -0.45 -12.59 0.63
C LYS A 56 0.24 -12.58 1.99
N PHE A 57 0.17 -11.45 2.71
CA PHE A 57 0.71 -11.34 4.07
C PHE A 57 0.00 -12.30 5.03
N GLY A 58 -1.31 -12.50 4.86
CA GLY A 58 -2.07 -13.45 5.68
C GLY A 58 -1.68 -14.91 5.45
N VAL A 59 -1.42 -15.30 4.21
CA VAL A 59 -0.92 -16.63 3.85
C VAL A 59 0.49 -16.84 4.38
N ASP A 60 1.36 -15.83 4.24
CA ASP A 60 2.76 -15.89 4.66
C ASP A 60 2.91 -16.16 6.17
N VAL A 61 1.96 -15.72 7.02
CA VAL A 61 1.90 -16.08 8.46
C VAL A 61 1.95 -17.59 8.66
N PHE A 62 1.13 -18.34 7.92
CA PHE A 62 1.02 -19.79 8.05
C PHE A 62 2.14 -20.53 7.32
N VAL A 63 2.66 -19.96 6.24
CA VAL A 63 3.86 -20.50 5.55
C VAL A 63 5.07 -20.40 6.48
N SER A 64 5.33 -19.24 7.08
CA SER A 64 6.42 -19.05 8.06
C SER A 64 6.21 -19.84 9.35
N SER A 65 4.96 -20.16 9.71
CA SER A 65 4.67 -21.05 10.84
C SER A 65 5.24 -22.45 10.67
N LYS A 66 5.47 -22.92 9.43
CA LYS A 66 6.15 -24.20 9.19
C LYS A 66 7.67 -24.12 9.46
N GLN A 67 8.27 -22.96 9.23
CA GLN A 67 9.72 -22.75 9.36
C GLN A 67 10.12 -22.64 10.83
N LEU A 68 9.36 -21.87 11.63
CA LEU A 68 9.63 -21.68 13.05
C LEU A 68 8.35 -21.76 13.90
N PRO A 69 7.74 -22.95 14.03
CA PRO A 69 6.44 -23.14 14.68
C PRO A 69 6.45 -22.72 16.16
N MET A 70 7.56 -22.93 16.86
CA MET A 70 7.71 -22.53 18.27
C MET A 70 7.60 -21.03 18.48
N LEU A 71 7.86 -20.23 17.45
CA LEU A 71 7.70 -18.77 17.49
C LEU A 71 6.32 -18.35 16.98
N ALA A 72 5.95 -18.83 15.79
CA ALA A 72 4.75 -18.37 15.11
C ALA A 72 3.45 -18.81 15.80
N LEU A 73 3.36 -20.06 16.28
CA LEU A 73 2.13 -20.56 16.89
C LEU A 73 1.76 -19.83 18.19
N PRO A 74 2.70 -19.57 19.13
CA PRO A 74 2.39 -18.73 20.29
C PRO A 74 2.02 -17.29 19.93
N MET A 75 2.66 -16.69 18.92
CA MET A 75 2.30 -15.36 18.43
C MET A 75 0.87 -15.32 17.89
N ILE A 76 0.46 -16.33 17.12
CA ILE A 76 -0.91 -16.47 16.59
C ILE A 76 -1.89 -16.72 17.74
N PHE A 77 -1.57 -17.62 18.67
CA PHE A 77 -2.44 -17.93 19.80
C PHE A 77 -2.65 -16.73 20.71
N GLY A 78 -1.57 -16.01 21.05
CA GLY A 78 -1.64 -14.79 21.85
C GLY A 78 -2.41 -13.67 21.16
N TYR A 79 -2.28 -13.56 19.83
CA TYR A 79 -3.13 -12.67 19.03
C TYR A 79 -4.60 -13.05 19.16
N LEU A 80 -4.99 -14.31 18.97
CA LEU A 80 -6.40 -14.75 19.03
C LEU A 80 -7.01 -14.59 20.42
N VAL A 81 -6.26 -14.98 21.45
CA VAL A 81 -6.62 -14.77 22.87
C VAL A 81 -6.86 -13.29 23.15
N SER A 82 -5.91 -12.44 22.78
CA SER A 82 -6.06 -11.01 22.95
C SER A 82 -7.18 -10.45 22.10
N LYS A 83 -7.42 -10.98 20.90
CA LYS A 83 -8.50 -10.53 20.02
C LYS A 83 -9.87 -10.74 20.65
N ARG A 84 -10.04 -11.78 21.49
CA ARG A 84 -11.28 -12.04 22.21
C ARG A 84 -11.55 -11.04 23.34
N TRP A 85 -10.53 -10.73 24.15
CA TRP A 85 -10.71 -9.96 25.39
C TRP A 85 -10.25 -8.51 25.30
N PHE A 86 -9.21 -8.25 24.52
CA PHE A 86 -8.54 -6.97 24.36
C PHE A 86 -8.16 -6.68 22.89
N PRO A 87 -9.12 -6.57 21.95
CA PRO A 87 -8.86 -6.49 20.50
C PRO A 87 -7.80 -5.47 20.10
N ARG A 88 -7.79 -4.30 20.78
CA ARG A 88 -6.85 -3.20 20.56
C ARG A 88 -5.38 -3.58 20.82
N TYR A 89 -5.12 -4.55 21.69
CA TYR A 89 -3.77 -4.97 22.07
C TYR A 89 -3.34 -6.26 21.38
N ALA A 90 -4.15 -6.84 20.50
CA ALA A 90 -3.89 -8.18 19.95
C ALA A 90 -2.55 -8.27 19.20
N VAL A 91 -2.25 -7.27 18.36
CA VAL A 91 -0.96 -7.19 17.64
C VAL A 91 0.19 -6.96 18.62
N VAL A 92 0.01 -6.09 19.62
CA VAL A 92 1.05 -5.78 20.63
C VAL A 92 1.39 -7.03 21.45
N THR A 93 0.40 -7.79 21.92
CA THR A 93 0.62 -9.05 22.64
C THR A 93 1.38 -10.05 21.78
N SER A 94 1.01 -10.16 20.50
CA SER A 94 1.69 -11.06 19.56
C SER A 94 3.17 -10.67 19.38
N LEU A 95 3.46 -9.38 19.22
CA LEU A 95 4.83 -8.87 19.15
C LEU A 95 5.61 -9.18 20.42
N LEU A 96 5.04 -8.91 21.60
CA LEU A 96 5.71 -9.17 22.88
C LEU A 96 6.03 -10.66 23.05
N LEU A 97 5.11 -11.55 22.71
CA LEU A 97 5.37 -12.99 22.73
C LEU A 97 6.48 -13.38 21.75
N GLY A 98 6.44 -12.85 20.52
CA GLY A 98 7.49 -13.06 19.53
C GLY A 98 8.87 -12.67 20.07
N LEU A 99 8.99 -11.47 20.64
CA LEU A 99 10.24 -10.97 21.22
C LEU A 99 10.73 -11.84 22.38
N LEU A 100 9.85 -12.19 23.32
CA LEU A 100 10.20 -13.01 24.48
C LEU A 100 10.65 -14.42 24.07
N ILE A 101 9.96 -15.04 23.12
CA ILE A 101 10.30 -16.38 22.63
C ILE A 101 11.59 -16.33 21.82
N SER A 102 11.75 -15.36 20.92
CA SER A 102 12.99 -15.19 20.15
C SER A 102 14.21 -14.98 21.05
N TYR A 103 14.06 -14.24 22.15
CA TYR A 103 15.08 -14.09 23.17
C TYR A 103 15.34 -15.40 23.93
N GLY A 104 14.28 -16.08 24.40
CA GLY A 104 14.39 -17.35 25.13
C GLY A 104 14.99 -18.49 24.31
N LEU A 105 14.78 -18.49 22.99
CA LEU A 105 15.38 -19.44 22.05
C LEU A 105 16.84 -19.09 21.69
N ASN A 106 17.39 -17.98 22.19
CA ASN A 106 18.71 -17.46 21.85
C ASN A 106 18.93 -17.24 20.34
N ILE A 107 17.84 -16.99 19.59
CA ILE A 107 17.90 -16.73 18.13
C ILE A 107 18.30 -15.28 17.86
N VAL A 108 17.99 -14.38 18.78
CA VAL A 108 18.31 -12.96 18.69
C VAL A 108 19.52 -12.65 19.56
N THR A 109 20.56 -12.08 18.96
CA THR A 109 21.73 -11.59 19.68
C THR A 109 21.86 -10.09 19.50
N LEU A 110 21.88 -9.34 20.60
CA LEU A 110 22.04 -7.88 20.59
C LEU A 110 23.49 -7.42 20.37
N LYS A 111 24.44 -8.34 20.26
CA LYS A 111 25.85 -8.00 20.00
C LYS A 111 25.98 -7.41 18.61
N GLY A 112 26.55 -6.20 18.53
CA GLY A 112 26.78 -5.50 17.26
C GLY A 112 25.68 -4.49 16.87
N VAL A 113 24.64 -4.30 17.70
CA VAL A 113 23.71 -3.18 17.51
C VAL A 113 24.38 -1.90 18.01
N SER A 114 24.79 -1.04 17.09
CA SER A 114 25.27 0.29 17.40
C SER A 114 24.22 1.34 17.04
N VAL A 115 24.06 2.32 17.93
CA VAL A 115 23.15 3.43 17.73
C VAL A 115 23.82 4.46 16.83
N PHE A 116 23.18 4.75 15.70
CA PHE A 116 23.62 5.71 14.70
C PHE A 116 22.46 6.64 14.37
N LEU A 117 22.78 7.93 14.33
CA LEU A 117 21.88 8.95 13.81
C LEU A 117 22.13 9.08 12.31
N VAL A 118 21.06 9.10 11.52
CA VAL A 118 21.14 9.38 10.10
C VAL A 118 21.37 10.87 9.93
N HIS A 119 22.38 11.22 9.13
CA HIS A 119 22.63 12.59 8.71
C HIS A 119 22.16 12.75 7.26
N PRO A 120 21.25 13.70 6.97
CA PRO A 120 20.80 13.94 5.61
C PRO A 120 21.97 14.48 4.77
N ILE A 121 22.30 13.77 3.69
CA ILE A 121 23.36 14.16 2.76
C ILE A 121 22.69 14.82 1.57
N PHE A 122 22.91 16.12 1.42
CA PHE A 122 22.48 16.83 0.22
C PHE A 122 23.34 16.40 -0.97
N THR A 123 22.67 15.91 -2.02
CA THR A 123 23.30 15.53 -3.28
C THR A 123 22.78 16.43 -4.39
N THR A 124 23.67 17.19 -5.02
CA THR A 124 23.32 18.04 -6.16
C THR A 124 22.83 17.16 -7.32
N PRO A 125 21.62 17.39 -7.86
CA PRO A 125 21.08 16.59 -8.96
C PRO A 125 21.82 16.89 -10.26
N THR A 126 22.05 15.84 -11.05
CA THR A 126 22.45 15.95 -12.46
C THR A 126 21.33 15.38 -13.32
N PHE A 127 21.18 15.89 -14.55
CA PHE A 127 20.09 15.50 -15.43
C PHE A 127 20.66 14.91 -16.71
N SER A 128 20.54 13.60 -16.87
CA SER A 128 20.88 12.91 -18.11
C SER A 128 19.63 12.37 -18.79
N LEU A 129 19.53 12.54 -20.12
CA LEU A 129 18.34 12.09 -20.86
C LEU A 129 18.08 10.58 -20.66
N SER A 130 19.15 9.78 -20.57
CA SER A 130 19.07 8.35 -20.32
C SER A 130 18.47 8.01 -18.94
N SER A 131 18.81 8.74 -17.88
CA SER A 131 18.22 8.53 -16.53
C SER A 131 16.77 9.03 -16.46
N LEU A 132 16.46 10.15 -17.11
CA LEU A 132 15.08 10.66 -17.16
C LEU A 132 14.13 9.67 -17.84
N LEU A 133 14.55 9.11 -18.98
CA LEU A 133 13.74 8.16 -19.73
C LEU A 133 13.78 6.75 -19.12
N GLY A 134 14.96 6.29 -18.68
CA GLY A 134 15.16 4.92 -18.19
C GLY A 134 14.79 4.70 -16.72
N LEU A 135 14.74 5.76 -15.92
CA LEU A 135 14.40 5.68 -14.49
C LEU A 135 13.23 6.61 -14.13
N GLY A 136 13.26 7.87 -14.55
CA GLY A 136 12.27 8.88 -14.17
C GLY A 136 10.85 8.56 -14.66
N ILE A 137 10.69 8.28 -15.95
CA ILE A 137 9.38 7.90 -16.53
C ILE A 137 8.84 6.59 -15.91
N PRO A 138 9.59 5.47 -15.87
CA PRO A 138 9.13 4.25 -15.22
C PRO A 138 8.75 4.45 -13.76
N LEU A 139 9.53 5.22 -13.00
CA LEU A 139 9.24 5.51 -11.60
C LEU A 139 7.91 6.27 -11.45
N CYS A 140 7.65 7.27 -12.28
CA CYS A 140 6.37 7.99 -12.30
C CYS A 140 5.21 7.03 -12.61
N ILE A 141 5.35 6.20 -13.64
CA ILE A 141 4.33 5.22 -14.06
C ILE A 141 4.04 4.24 -12.91
N VAL A 142 5.07 3.61 -12.34
CA VAL A 142 4.90 2.64 -11.25
C VAL A 142 4.29 3.29 -10.01
N THR A 143 4.68 4.51 -9.69
CA THR A 143 4.15 5.26 -8.56
C THR A 143 2.66 5.57 -8.75
N MET A 144 2.27 6.06 -9.92
CA MET A 144 0.87 6.39 -10.21
C MET A 144 0.00 5.14 -10.35
N ALA A 145 0.43 4.20 -11.18
CA ALA A 145 -0.36 3.01 -11.55
C ALA A 145 -0.51 2.02 -10.41
N SER A 146 0.57 1.77 -9.64
CA SER A 146 0.56 0.76 -8.59
C SER A 146 0.35 1.38 -7.21
N GLN A 147 1.18 2.35 -6.81
CA GLN A 147 1.23 2.79 -5.41
C GLN A 147 0.09 3.75 -5.06
N ASN A 148 -0.10 4.83 -5.84
CA ASN A 148 -1.16 5.79 -5.60
C ASN A 148 -2.56 5.21 -5.85
N ALA A 149 -2.72 4.34 -6.86
CA ALA A 149 -3.99 3.67 -7.13
C ALA A 149 -4.40 2.75 -5.98
N THR A 150 -3.46 1.97 -5.45
CA THR A 150 -3.73 1.08 -4.30
C THR A 150 -3.99 1.88 -3.03
N GLY A 151 -3.17 2.89 -2.74
CA GLY A 151 -3.35 3.77 -1.58
C GLY A 151 -4.71 4.47 -1.57
N PHE A 152 -5.13 5.04 -2.71
CA PHE A 152 -6.48 5.62 -2.82
C PHE A 152 -7.58 4.55 -2.75
N GLY A 153 -7.33 3.38 -3.35
CA GLY A 153 -8.24 2.25 -3.25
C GLY A 153 -8.54 1.87 -1.80
N VAL A 154 -7.52 1.89 -0.93
CA VAL A 154 -7.68 1.61 0.50
C VAL A 154 -8.56 2.65 1.19
N LEU A 155 -8.27 3.94 0.99
CA LEU A 155 -9.08 5.03 1.56
C LEU A 155 -10.55 4.88 1.17
N ARG A 156 -10.81 4.63 -0.12
CA ARG A 156 -12.17 4.45 -0.64
C ARG A 156 -12.82 3.17 -0.12
N ALA A 157 -12.07 2.06 -0.02
CA ALA A 157 -12.54 0.80 0.53
C ALA A 157 -13.02 0.98 1.99
N ASP A 158 -12.31 1.76 2.78
CA ASP A 158 -12.67 2.06 4.17
C ASP A 158 -13.69 3.20 4.33
N GLY A 159 -14.22 3.73 3.22
CA GLY A 159 -15.32 4.69 3.20
C GLY A 159 -14.92 6.16 3.20
N TYR A 160 -13.64 6.49 2.99
CA TYR A 160 -13.15 7.87 2.93
C TYR A 160 -13.21 8.41 1.49
N ASP A 161 -14.08 9.38 1.25
CA ASP A 161 -14.16 10.11 -0.04
C ASP A 161 -13.27 11.36 -0.01
N THR A 162 -11.95 11.14 0.02
CA THR A 162 -10.97 12.23 0.02
C THR A 162 -10.67 12.74 -1.39
N PRO A 163 -10.45 14.05 -1.58
CA PRO A 163 -10.06 14.57 -2.88
C PRO A 163 -8.69 14.02 -3.31
N VAL A 164 -8.64 13.34 -4.46
CA VAL A 164 -7.43 12.67 -4.97
C VAL A 164 -6.33 13.67 -5.33
N ASN A 165 -6.66 14.75 -6.05
CA ASN A 165 -5.65 15.65 -6.62
C ASN A 165 -4.74 16.28 -5.56
N PRO A 166 -5.25 16.85 -4.44
CA PRO A 166 -4.39 17.41 -3.40
C PRO A 166 -3.39 16.41 -2.81
N LEU A 167 -3.79 15.14 -2.65
CA LEU A 167 -2.90 14.10 -2.15
C LEU A 167 -1.75 13.87 -3.13
N ILE A 168 -2.06 13.69 -4.42
CA ILE A 168 -1.05 13.47 -5.46
C ILE A 168 -0.10 14.66 -5.58
N ILE A 169 -0.63 15.89 -5.63
CA ILE A 169 0.16 17.12 -5.70
C ILE A 169 1.09 17.23 -4.49
N THR A 170 0.58 17.01 -3.27
CA THR A 170 1.37 17.11 -2.04
C THR A 170 2.49 16.08 -2.03
N THR A 171 2.20 14.83 -2.39
CA THR A 171 3.22 13.77 -2.47
C THR A 171 4.26 14.03 -3.57
N GLY A 172 3.85 14.60 -4.71
CA GLY A 172 4.75 14.99 -5.79
C GLY A 172 5.69 16.12 -5.39
N ILE A 173 5.17 17.19 -4.78
CA ILE A 173 5.97 18.32 -4.26
C ILE A 173 6.93 17.84 -3.17
N ALA A 174 6.46 17.02 -2.24
CA ALA A 174 7.31 16.44 -1.21
C ALA A 174 8.43 15.58 -1.82
N SER A 175 8.12 14.79 -2.84
CA SER A 175 9.12 14.00 -3.57
C SER A 175 10.19 14.88 -4.20
N ILE A 176 9.81 16.00 -4.83
CA ILE A 176 10.76 16.96 -5.42
C ILE A 176 11.66 17.56 -4.33
N LEU A 177 11.06 17.99 -3.22
CA LEU A 177 11.77 18.66 -2.13
C LEU A 177 12.79 17.74 -1.43
N PHE A 178 12.41 16.47 -1.22
CA PHE A 178 13.23 15.51 -0.48
C PHE A 178 14.14 14.66 -1.38
N ALA A 179 13.97 14.69 -2.70
CA ALA A 179 14.81 13.94 -3.63
C ALA A 179 16.31 14.24 -3.47
N PRO A 180 16.79 15.49 -3.31
CA PRO A 180 18.21 15.78 -3.07
C PRO A 180 18.80 15.12 -1.81
N PHE A 181 17.95 14.66 -0.88
CA PHE A 181 18.35 13.94 0.33
C PHE A 181 18.17 12.42 0.19
N GLY A 182 17.98 11.92 -1.04
CA GLY A 182 17.86 10.50 -1.36
C GLY A 182 16.43 9.95 -1.36
N ALA A 183 15.39 10.80 -1.24
CA ALA A 183 14.02 10.35 -1.37
C ALA A 183 13.70 9.96 -2.82
N HIS A 184 13.48 8.67 -3.07
CA HIS A 184 13.18 8.13 -4.39
C HIS A 184 11.71 8.25 -4.80
N GLY A 185 10.88 8.88 -3.95
CA GLY A 185 9.45 9.06 -4.18
C GLY A 185 8.67 8.96 -2.87
N ILE A 186 7.77 9.91 -2.67
CA ILE A 186 6.79 9.93 -1.59
C ILE A 186 5.43 9.69 -2.23
N ASN A 187 4.64 8.80 -1.67
CA ASN A 187 3.35 8.38 -2.22
C ASN A 187 2.44 7.83 -1.12
N LEU A 188 1.23 7.40 -1.50
CA LEU A 188 0.28 6.81 -0.57
C LEU A 188 0.69 5.39 -0.17
N SER A 189 0.87 5.15 1.13
CA SER A 189 1.16 3.82 1.66
C SER A 189 -0.11 3.01 1.87
N ALA A 190 -0.41 2.08 0.96
CA ALA A 190 -1.63 1.26 0.99
C ALA A 190 -1.75 0.40 2.25
N LEU A 191 -0.66 -0.26 2.67
CA LEU A 191 -0.68 -1.16 3.84
C LEU A 191 -0.89 -0.38 5.14
N ILE A 192 -0.19 0.75 5.27
CA ILE A 192 -0.28 1.59 6.47
C ILE A 192 -1.63 2.29 6.52
N ALA A 193 -2.15 2.74 5.37
CA ALA A 193 -3.53 3.20 5.28
C ALA A 193 -4.47 2.11 5.79
N ALA A 194 -4.38 0.86 5.31
CA ALA A 194 -5.32 -0.21 5.67
C ALA A 194 -5.33 -0.52 7.17
N ILE A 195 -4.21 -0.29 7.87
CA ILE A 195 -4.12 -0.39 9.34
C ILE A 195 -4.74 0.84 10.00
N CYS A 196 -4.34 2.04 9.56
CA CYS A 196 -4.74 3.30 10.18
C CYS A 196 -6.21 3.66 9.94
N THR A 197 -6.79 3.26 8.80
CA THR A 197 -8.19 3.55 8.43
C THR A 197 -9.16 2.46 8.85
N GLY A 198 -8.66 1.30 9.29
CA GLY A 198 -9.46 0.17 9.77
C GLY A 198 -10.13 0.42 11.13
N LYS A 199 -11.18 -0.35 11.44
CA LYS A 199 -11.97 -0.23 12.68
C LYS A 199 -11.17 -0.44 13.97
N GLU A 200 -10.01 -1.08 13.87
CA GLU A 200 -9.11 -1.34 15.01
C GLU A 200 -8.37 -0.08 15.47
N ALA A 201 -8.13 0.88 14.57
CA ALA A 201 -7.46 2.13 14.90
C ALA A 201 -8.32 3.00 15.83
N HIS A 202 -9.60 3.15 15.50
CA HIS A 202 -10.58 3.84 16.34
C HIS A 202 -12.01 3.42 15.93
N SER A 203 -12.93 3.37 16.90
CA SER A 203 -14.35 3.02 16.64
C SER A 203 -15.02 4.07 15.75
N ASP A 204 -14.87 5.34 16.12
CA ASP A 204 -15.27 6.52 15.35
C ASP A 204 -14.35 6.70 14.12
N PRO A 205 -14.87 6.60 12.88
CA PRO A 205 -14.09 6.77 11.65
C PRO A 205 -13.48 8.18 11.54
N ASP A 206 -14.14 9.22 12.06
CA ASP A 206 -13.67 10.60 11.95
C ASP A 206 -12.45 10.89 12.84
N LYS A 207 -12.08 9.95 13.71
CA LYS A 207 -10.90 10.05 14.59
C LYS A 207 -9.74 9.15 14.17
N ARG A 208 -9.90 8.33 13.12
CA ARG A 208 -8.86 7.41 12.68
C ARG A 208 -7.61 8.09 12.12
N TYR A 209 -7.72 9.35 11.69
CA TYR A 209 -6.57 10.16 11.24
C TYR A 209 -5.47 10.28 12.33
N ILE A 210 -5.83 10.16 13.61
CA ILE A 210 -4.87 10.17 14.73
C ILE A 210 -3.86 9.02 14.59
N ALA A 211 -4.28 7.86 14.10
CA ALA A 211 -3.39 6.74 13.83
C ALA A 211 -2.38 7.09 12.73
N GLY A 212 -2.81 7.78 11.68
CA GLY A 212 -1.94 8.26 10.60
C GLY A 212 -0.93 9.30 11.09
N ILE A 213 -1.36 10.27 11.91
CA ILE A 213 -0.46 11.26 12.52
C ILE A 213 0.56 10.58 13.42
N SER A 214 0.11 9.65 14.26
CA SER A 214 0.98 8.88 15.16
C SER A 214 2.00 8.07 14.37
N ALA A 215 1.58 7.37 13.31
CA ALA A 215 2.47 6.63 12.42
C ALA A 215 3.51 7.54 11.78
N GLY A 216 3.12 8.73 11.30
CA GLY A 216 4.04 9.73 10.76
C GLY A 216 5.08 10.20 11.79
N LEU A 217 4.66 10.50 13.02
CA LEU A 217 5.57 10.86 14.11
C LEU A 217 6.58 9.74 14.39
N PHE A 218 6.11 8.50 14.53
CA PHE A 218 6.98 7.35 14.75
C PHE A 218 7.91 7.08 13.57
N TYR A 219 7.48 7.34 12.33
CA TYR A 219 8.33 7.24 11.14
C TYR A 219 9.43 8.30 11.13
N ILE A 220 9.17 9.52 11.58
CA ILE A 220 10.22 10.53 11.74
C ILE A 220 11.23 10.07 12.79
N ILE A 221 10.75 9.60 13.95
CA ILE A 221 11.61 9.10 15.03
C ILE A 221 12.46 7.92 14.53
N PHE A 222 11.86 6.90 13.93
CA PHE A 222 12.57 5.73 13.41
C PHE A 222 13.47 6.08 12.21
N GLY A 223 13.08 7.04 11.38
CA GLY A 223 13.87 7.54 10.25
C GLY A 223 15.18 8.21 10.71
N ILE A 224 15.15 8.96 11.81
CA ILE A 224 16.35 9.52 12.45
C ILE A 224 17.34 8.41 12.87
N PHE A 225 16.83 7.25 13.27
CA PHE A 225 17.61 6.06 13.62
C PHE A 225 17.67 5.03 12.50
N GLY A 226 17.50 5.42 11.23
CA GLY A 226 17.31 4.48 10.11
C GLY A 226 18.37 3.37 10.04
N ALA A 227 19.66 3.69 10.19
CA ALA A 227 20.74 2.70 10.20
C ALA A 227 20.64 1.73 11.40
N THR A 228 20.29 2.24 12.58
CA THR A 228 20.06 1.41 13.77
C THR A 228 18.84 0.53 13.61
N ILE A 229 17.73 1.05 13.09
CA ILE A 229 16.52 0.27 12.82
C ILE A 229 16.83 -0.88 11.86
N VAL A 230 17.57 -0.64 10.77
CA VAL A 230 18.01 -1.70 9.85
C VAL A 230 18.82 -2.77 10.58
N SER A 231 19.77 -2.38 11.44
CA SER A 231 20.57 -3.34 12.21
C SER A 231 19.73 -4.15 13.21
N VAL A 232 18.71 -3.52 13.82
CA VAL A 232 17.79 -4.18 14.76
C VAL A 232 16.87 -5.16 14.02
N PHE A 233 16.37 -4.81 12.84
CA PHE A 233 15.59 -5.76 12.05
C PHE A 233 16.44 -6.94 11.52
N ALA A 234 17.74 -6.72 11.29
CA ALA A 234 18.65 -7.78 10.83
C ALA A 234 18.96 -8.85 11.88
N ILE A 235 18.77 -8.57 13.17
CA ILE A 235 18.98 -9.56 14.26
C ILE A 235 17.72 -10.36 14.57
N PHE A 236 16.55 -9.94 14.12
CA PHE A 236 15.31 -10.66 14.33
C PHE A 236 15.10 -11.74 13.27
N PRO A 237 14.54 -12.91 13.63
CA PRO A 237 14.16 -13.91 12.65
C PRO A 237 13.11 -13.31 11.70
N SER A 238 13.26 -13.57 10.40
CA SER A 238 12.36 -13.04 9.38
C SER A 238 10.91 -13.51 9.61
N GLU A 239 10.74 -14.71 10.17
CA GLU A 239 9.45 -15.27 10.55
C GLU A 239 8.70 -14.38 11.57
N LEU A 240 9.40 -13.76 12.53
CA LEU A 240 8.77 -12.84 13.48
C LEU A 240 8.14 -11.67 12.74
N ILE A 241 8.90 -11.07 11.81
CA ILE A 241 8.49 -9.89 11.04
C ILE A 241 7.31 -10.24 10.13
N ILE A 242 7.36 -11.40 9.46
CA ILE A 242 6.29 -11.89 8.59
C ILE A 242 5.01 -12.14 9.39
N VAL A 243 5.11 -12.86 10.52
CA VAL A 243 3.96 -13.20 11.35
C VAL A 243 3.30 -11.94 11.92
N ILE A 244 4.08 -11.02 12.49
CA ILE A 244 3.50 -9.80 13.08
C ILE A 244 2.86 -8.90 12.02
N THR A 245 3.49 -8.77 10.85
CA THR A 245 2.97 -7.95 9.75
C THR A 245 1.67 -8.53 9.22
N GLY A 246 1.58 -9.84 9.03
CA GLY A 246 0.35 -10.48 8.58
C GLY A 246 -0.78 -10.42 9.61
N LEU A 247 -0.49 -10.69 10.89
CA LEU A 247 -1.48 -10.60 11.96
C LEU A 247 -2.05 -9.19 12.12
N ALA A 248 -1.22 -8.15 11.92
CA ALA A 248 -1.67 -6.76 11.93
C ALA A 248 -2.67 -6.43 10.80
N LEU A 249 -2.65 -7.20 9.71
CA LEU A 249 -3.49 -6.98 8.52
C LEU A 249 -4.75 -7.86 8.50
N PHE A 250 -4.92 -8.82 9.42
CA PHE A 250 -6.07 -9.75 9.42
C PHE A 250 -7.43 -9.05 9.42
N GLY A 251 -7.58 -7.97 10.18
CA GLY A 251 -8.82 -7.19 10.18
C GLY A 251 -9.16 -6.61 8.81
N SER A 252 -8.17 -6.01 8.15
CA SER A 252 -8.31 -5.38 6.83
C SER A 252 -8.48 -6.42 5.71
N ILE A 253 -7.87 -7.60 5.83
CA ILE A 253 -8.10 -8.74 4.92
C ILE A 253 -9.57 -9.16 4.99
N ALA A 254 -10.09 -9.39 6.20
CA ALA A 254 -11.45 -9.86 6.41
C ALA A 254 -12.50 -8.87 5.88
N SER A 255 -12.35 -7.57 6.19
CA SER A 255 -13.28 -6.55 5.69
C SER A 255 -13.23 -6.37 4.17
N SER A 256 -12.04 -6.45 3.58
CA SER A 256 -11.85 -6.30 2.14
C SER A 256 -12.45 -7.48 1.36
N LEU A 257 -12.23 -8.71 1.83
CA LEU A 257 -12.83 -9.92 1.24
C LEU A 257 -14.36 -9.87 1.32
N ALA A 258 -14.91 -9.52 2.49
CA ALA A 258 -16.35 -9.40 2.67
C ALA A 258 -16.96 -8.34 1.74
N SER A 259 -16.27 -7.21 1.55
CA SER A 259 -16.73 -6.12 0.70
C SER A 259 -16.62 -6.47 -0.79
N ALA A 260 -15.55 -7.15 -1.20
CA ALA A 260 -15.32 -7.58 -2.57
C ALA A 260 -16.42 -8.52 -3.08
N MET A 261 -16.89 -9.43 -2.22
CA MET A 261 -17.88 -10.46 -2.58
C MET A 261 -19.33 -10.03 -2.34
N LYS A 262 -19.56 -8.78 -1.92
CA LYS A 262 -20.88 -8.29 -1.50
C LYS A 262 -21.88 -8.14 -2.65
N GLU A 263 -21.42 -7.68 -3.81
CA GLU A 263 -22.27 -7.32 -4.94
C GLU A 263 -22.33 -8.45 -5.97
N ASP A 264 -23.47 -9.15 -6.04
CA ASP A 264 -23.67 -10.34 -6.88
C ASP A 264 -23.33 -10.12 -8.36
N THR A 265 -23.71 -8.96 -8.89
CA THR A 265 -23.46 -8.60 -10.29
C THR A 265 -21.98 -8.38 -10.64
N GLN A 266 -21.13 -8.15 -9.64
CA GLN A 266 -19.69 -7.86 -9.83
C GLN A 266 -18.77 -8.93 -9.23
N LYS A 267 -19.32 -10.02 -8.69
CA LYS A 267 -18.57 -11.08 -8.00
C LYS A 267 -17.46 -11.67 -8.86
N GLU A 268 -17.72 -11.95 -10.13
CA GLU A 268 -16.71 -12.54 -11.03
C GLU A 268 -15.57 -11.57 -11.32
N ALA A 269 -15.89 -10.30 -11.62
CA ALA A 269 -14.89 -9.26 -11.81
C ALA A 269 -14.03 -9.04 -10.56
N ALA A 270 -14.66 -9.00 -9.39
CA ALA A 270 -13.98 -8.93 -8.10
C ALA A 270 -13.08 -10.16 -7.88
N LEU A 271 -13.56 -11.38 -8.17
CA LEU A 271 -12.78 -12.60 -8.02
C LEU A 271 -11.53 -12.60 -8.91
N ILE A 272 -11.67 -12.24 -10.19
CA ILE A 272 -10.53 -12.13 -11.12
C ILE A 272 -9.53 -11.08 -10.63
N THR A 273 -10.01 -9.90 -10.20
CA THR A 273 -9.16 -8.85 -9.62
C THR A 273 -8.35 -9.37 -8.45
N PHE A 274 -9.02 -10.07 -7.52
CA PHE A 274 -8.41 -10.64 -6.33
C PHE A 274 -7.35 -11.68 -6.68
N LEU A 275 -7.64 -12.64 -7.57
CA LEU A 275 -6.72 -13.71 -7.95
C LEU A 275 -5.49 -13.17 -8.70
N VAL A 276 -5.69 -12.26 -9.64
CA VAL A 276 -4.57 -11.62 -10.37
C VAL A 276 -3.70 -10.82 -9.41
N THR A 277 -4.30 -10.07 -8.50
CA THR A 277 -3.55 -9.30 -7.50
C THR A 277 -2.75 -10.21 -6.56
N LEU A 278 -3.38 -11.30 -6.08
CA LEU A 278 -2.76 -12.29 -5.19
C LEU A 278 -1.60 -13.04 -5.86
N SER A 279 -1.68 -13.28 -7.18
CA SER A 279 -0.67 -14.02 -7.94
C SER A 279 0.73 -13.38 -7.88
N GLY A 280 0.82 -12.07 -7.60
CA GLY A 280 2.09 -11.36 -7.55
C GLY A 280 2.74 -11.12 -8.92
N ILE A 281 2.02 -11.32 -10.04
CA ILE A 281 2.56 -11.05 -11.37
C ILE A 281 3.07 -9.60 -11.51
N SER A 282 4.11 -9.40 -12.29
CA SER A 282 4.63 -8.07 -12.61
C SER A 282 4.97 -8.00 -14.09
N ILE A 283 4.23 -7.18 -14.83
CA ILE A 283 4.40 -7.02 -16.28
C ILE A 283 4.88 -5.59 -16.54
N ALA A 284 5.92 -5.45 -17.37
CA ALA A 284 6.53 -4.16 -17.72
C ALA A 284 6.93 -3.30 -16.50
N GLY A 285 7.34 -3.94 -15.40
CA GLY A 285 7.73 -3.26 -14.16
C GLY A 285 6.56 -2.75 -13.30
N VAL A 286 5.31 -2.94 -13.73
CA VAL A 286 4.11 -2.59 -12.95
C VAL A 286 3.60 -3.83 -12.21
N GLY A 287 3.35 -3.67 -10.91
CA GLY A 287 2.97 -4.77 -10.02
C GLY A 287 1.54 -5.28 -10.21
N ALA A 288 1.30 -6.47 -9.66
CA ALA A 288 0.04 -7.21 -9.73
C ALA A 288 -1.23 -6.41 -9.40
N PRO A 289 -1.25 -5.49 -8.41
CA PRO A 289 -2.46 -4.77 -8.07
C PRO A 289 -3.05 -3.96 -9.22
N PHE A 290 -2.18 -3.31 -10.00
CA PHE A 290 -2.62 -2.57 -11.18
C PHE A 290 -3.19 -3.53 -12.25
N TRP A 291 -2.50 -4.63 -12.52
CA TRP A 291 -2.98 -5.61 -13.51
C TRP A 291 -4.27 -6.30 -13.06
N GLY A 292 -4.44 -6.56 -11.77
CA GLY A 292 -5.68 -7.07 -11.21
C GLY A 292 -6.82 -6.08 -11.39
N LEU A 293 -6.59 -4.80 -11.13
CA LEU A 293 -7.55 -3.72 -11.38
C LEU A 293 -8.00 -3.69 -12.84
N ILE A 294 -7.05 -3.75 -13.79
CA ILE A 294 -7.34 -3.78 -15.23
C ILE A 294 -8.13 -5.04 -15.59
N ALA A 295 -7.69 -6.23 -15.15
CA ALA A 295 -8.37 -7.48 -15.43
C ALA A 295 -9.81 -7.45 -14.90
N GLY A 296 -10.03 -6.97 -13.68
CA GLY A 296 -11.35 -6.77 -13.09
C GLY A 296 -12.24 -5.85 -13.91
N ILE A 297 -11.74 -4.70 -14.33
CA ILE A 297 -12.52 -3.74 -15.13
C ILE A 297 -12.89 -4.35 -16.47
N VAL A 298 -11.97 -5.06 -17.11
CA VAL A 298 -12.23 -5.77 -18.37
C VAL A 298 -13.29 -6.86 -18.17
N THR A 299 -13.20 -7.65 -17.10
CA THR A 299 -14.20 -8.68 -16.77
C THR A 299 -15.57 -8.06 -16.48
N ASP A 300 -15.66 -7.02 -15.65
CA ASP A 300 -16.92 -6.31 -15.36
C ASP A 300 -17.55 -5.77 -16.64
N TYR A 301 -16.74 -5.24 -17.54
CA TYR A 301 -17.18 -4.77 -18.85
C TYR A 301 -17.70 -5.90 -19.74
N MET A 302 -16.95 -7.00 -19.88
CA MET A 302 -17.34 -8.14 -20.71
C MET A 302 -18.64 -8.80 -20.25
N LEU A 303 -18.86 -8.88 -18.93
CA LEU A 303 -20.03 -9.53 -18.35
C LEU A 303 -21.25 -8.61 -18.25
N SER A 304 -21.06 -7.30 -18.08
CA SER A 304 -22.18 -6.36 -18.02
C SER A 304 -22.65 -5.88 -19.40
N GLY A 305 -21.81 -6.00 -20.44
CA GLY A 305 -22.15 -5.62 -21.82
C GLY A 305 -22.36 -4.11 -22.04
N ASP A 306 -22.06 -3.28 -21.04
CA ASP A 306 -22.42 -1.85 -21.04
C ASP A 306 -21.19 -0.94 -21.24
N LEU A 307 -20.94 -0.55 -22.50
CA LEU A 307 -19.92 0.45 -22.88
C LEU A 307 -20.08 1.80 -22.18
N THR A 308 -21.28 2.14 -21.71
CA THR A 308 -21.53 3.47 -21.16
C THR A 308 -20.91 3.65 -19.77
N LYS A 309 -20.67 2.57 -19.01
CA LYS A 309 -20.01 2.63 -17.68
C LYS A 309 -18.55 3.09 -17.75
N MET A 310 -17.87 2.85 -18.87
CA MET A 310 -16.45 3.22 -19.05
C MET A 310 -16.27 4.73 -19.34
N PHE A 311 -17.32 5.40 -19.86
CA PHE A 311 -17.26 6.79 -20.34
C PHE A 311 -18.26 7.74 -19.66
N SER A 312 -19.25 7.25 -18.92
CA SER A 312 -20.33 8.09 -18.40
C SER A 312 -20.22 8.33 -16.90
N ALA A 313 -19.68 9.50 -16.53
CA ALA A 313 -19.83 10.02 -15.19
C ALA A 313 -21.20 10.74 -14.96
N LYS A 314 -22.09 10.85 -15.96
CA LYS A 314 -23.32 11.69 -15.80
C LYS A 314 -24.59 11.27 -16.56
N ILE A 315 -24.58 10.32 -17.50
CA ILE A 315 -25.72 10.16 -18.42
C ILE A 315 -26.78 9.18 -17.90
N VAL A 316 -26.43 8.14 -17.13
CA VAL A 316 -27.42 7.11 -16.74
C VAL A 316 -28.41 7.62 -15.68
N ILE A 317 -27.98 8.51 -14.77
CA ILE A 317 -28.88 9.15 -13.80
C ILE A 317 -29.77 10.19 -14.51
N GLN A 318 -29.21 11.01 -15.41
CA GLN A 318 -30.00 11.98 -16.18
C GLN A 318 -30.97 11.32 -17.17
N MET A 319 -30.62 10.20 -17.83
CA MET A 319 -31.56 9.46 -18.69
C MET A 319 -32.66 8.78 -17.89
N ARG A 320 -32.35 8.18 -16.73
CA ARG A 320 -33.39 7.62 -15.84
C ARG A 320 -34.33 8.72 -15.33
N GLU A 321 -33.83 9.89 -14.95
CA GLU A 321 -34.67 11.02 -14.54
C GLU A 321 -35.47 11.62 -15.70
N LYS A 322 -34.91 11.68 -16.92
CA LYS A 322 -35.63 12.16 -18.11
C LYS A 322 -36.74 11.22 -18.54
N LEU A 323 -36.52 9.90 -18.47
CA LEU A 323 -37.53 8.89 -18.74
C LEU A 323 -38.62 8.85 -17.66
N ARG A 324 -38.27 9.12 -16.40
CA ARG A 324 -39.24 9.21 -15.28
C ARG A 324 -40.06 10.50 -15.27
N ARG A 325 -39.65 11.51 -16.03
CA ARG A 325 -40.39 12.77 -16.24
C ARG A 325 -41.17 12.81 -17.56
N ALA A 326 -40.97 11.80 -18.42
CA ALA A 326 -41.59 11.70 -19.75
C ALA A 326 -42.66 10.61 -19.83
N GLY A 327 -42.95 9.90 -18.73
CA GLY A 327 -44.10 9.02 -18.55
C GLY A 327 -44.87 9.43 -17.30
#